data_AF-E7N185-F1
#
_entry.id   AF-E7N185-F1
#
_cell.length_a   1.000
_cell.length_b   1.000
_cell.length_c   1.000
_cell.angle_alpha   90.00
_cell.angle_beta   90.00
_cell.angle_gamma   90.00
#
_symmetry.space_group_name_H-M   'P 1'
#
loop_
_entity.id
_entity.type
_entity.pdbx_description
1 polymer ?
#
loop_
_entity_poly.entity_id
_entity_poly.type
_entity_poly.pdbx_seq_one_letter_code
_entity_poly.pdbx_strand_id
1 'polypeptide(L)'
;MQQDGLNFGCLKDEYVICICEGAAEQAIIELLLDHNSLVFAHDNLVGREVTRKRKSSEIQSSFLNRAYQRRVNILRILDSKKDSFKLPPLYAERYPVHNIYTRPEIEMLLIIAEGQVEKYLQKVSWSSVFVTRVS
;
A
#
# COMPACT_ATOMS: atom_id res chain seq x y z
N MET A 1 6.39 14.09 -14.33
CA MET A 1 5.55 12.90 -14.57
C MET A 1 6.51 11.73 -14.69
N GLN A 2 6.52 10.84 -13.71
CA GLN A 2 7.36 9.64 -13.73
C GLN A 2 6.40 8.47 -13.67
N GLN A 3 5.91 8.08 -14.84
CA GLN A 3 5.33 6.77 -15.03
C GLN A 3 6.48 5.84 -15.39
N ASP A 4 7.30 5.49 -14.40
CA ASP A 4 8.09 4.30 -14.52
C ASP A 4 7.10 3.15 -14.41
N GLY A 5 6.91 2.41 -15.50
CA GLY A 5 6.15 1.17 -15.47
C GLY A 5 6.83 0.23 -14.48
N LEU A 6 6.33 0.20 -13.24
CA LEU A 6 6.86 -0.65 -12.19
C LEU A 6 6.57 -2.10 -12.57
N ASN A 7 7.54 -2.76 -13.19
CA ASN A 7 7.48 -4.20 -13.42
C ASN A 7 7.76 -4.90 -12.08
N PHE A 8 6.71 -5.24 -11.36
CA PHE A 8 6.78 -5.94 -10.08
C PHE A 8 6.93 -7.47 -10.21
N GLY A 9 7.18 -7.99 -11.42
CA GLY A 9 7.34 -9.43 -11.64
C GLY A 9 8.54 -10.04 -10.89
N CYS A 10 9.52 -9.23 -10.49
CA CYS A 10 10.65 -9.67 -9.67
C CYS A 10 10.27 -9.96 -8.20
N LEU A 11 9.14 -9.43 -7.70
CA LEU A 11 8.75 -9.57 -6.30
C LEU A 11 8.47 -11.01 -5.88
N LYS A 12 8.17 -11.91 -6.85
CA LYS A 12 7.98 -13.34 -6.60
C LYS A 12 9.22 -14.01 -6.00
N ASP A 13 10.42 -13.52 -6.32
CA ASP A 13 11.70 -14.09 -5.90
C ASP A 13 12.45 -13.20 -4.89
N GLU A 14 11.88 -12.05 -4.53
CA GLU A 14 12.48 -11.06 -3.64
C GLU A 14 11.73 -10.97 -2.31
N TYR A 15 12.32 -10.29 -1.32
CA TYR A 15 11.65 -9.99 -0.07
C TYR A 15 10.81 -8.71 -0.20
N VAL A 16 9.69 -8.71 0.51
CA VAL A 16 8.74 -7.60 0.54
C VAL A 16 8.50 -7.14 1.97
N ILE A 17 8.68 -5.85 2.23
CA ILE A 17 8.16 -5.18 3.42
C ILE A 17 6.91 -4.46 2.96
N CYS A 18 5.74 -5.00 3.28
CA CYS A 18 4.45 -4.40 2.93
C CYS A 18 3.94 -3.55 4.09
N ILE A 19 3.83 -2.24 3.88
CA ILE A 19 3.38 -1.26 4.85
C ILE A 19 1.99 -0.79 4.46
N CYS A 20 1.00 -0.97 5.33
CA CYS A 20 -0.35 -0.42 5.13
C CYS A 20 -0.57 0.77 6.07
N GLU A 21 -1.13 1.85 5.54
CA GLU A 21 -1.44 3.05 6.32
C GLU A 21 -2.62 2.85 7.27
N GLY A 22 -3.69 2.21 6.78
CA GLY A 22 -4.93 1.97 7.50
C GLY A 22 -5.26 0.48 7.67
N ALA A 23 -6.32 0.23 8.44
CA ALA A 23 -6.81 -1.12 8.70
C ALA A 23 -7.53 -1.72 7.48
N ALA A 24 -8.18 -0.88 6.67
CA ALA A 24 -8.87 -1.34 5.46
C ALA A 24 -7.87 -1.85 4.43
N GLU A 25 -6.80 -1.12 4.18
CA GLU A 25 -5.71 -1.52 3.28
C GLU A 25 -5.08 -2.84 3.74
N GLN A 26 -4.82 -2.97 5.04
CA GLN A 26 -4.26 -4.19 5.60
C GLN A 26 -5.19 -5.38 5.34
N ALA A 27 -6.48 -5.28 5.68
CA ALA A 27 -7.43 -6.36 5.51
C ALA A 27 -7.54 -6.82 4.04
N ILE A 28 -7.49 -5.87 3.10
CA ILE A 28 -7.55 -6.17 1.68
C ILE A 28 -6.26 -6.84 1.20
N ILE A 29 -5.09 -6.35 1.63
CA ILE A 29 -3.82 -6.97 1.26
C ILE A 29 -3.71 -8.38 1.84
N GLU A 30 -4.11 -8.59 3.08
CA GLU A 30 -4.15 -9.91 3.72
C GLU A 30 -5.08 -10.86 2.96
N LEU A 31 -6.30 -10.41 2.61
CA LEU A 31 -7.22 -11.20 1.79
C LEU A 31 -6.60 -11.57 0.43
N LEU A 32 -5.97 -10.62 -0.26
CA LEU A 32 -5.33 -10.88 -1.54
C LEU A 32 -4.13 -11.84 -1.42
N LEU A 33 -3.39 -11.79 -0.31
CA LEU A 33 -2.31 -12.74 0.00
C LEU A 33 -2.84 -14.14 0.25
N ASP A 34 -3.91 -14.27 1.04
CA ASP A 34 -4.55 -15.56 1.34
C ASP A 34 -5.07 -16.26 0.08
N HIS A 35 -5.52 -15.46 -0.89
CA HIS A 35 -5.97 -15.94 -2.20
C HIS A 35 -4.87 -15.98 -3.27
N ASN A 36 -3.59 -15.78 -2.92
CA ASN A 36 -2.46 -15.74 -3.87
C ASN A 36 -2.71 -14.85 -5.10
N SER A 37 -3.41 -13.73 -4.89
CA SER A 37 -3.86 -12.79 -5.93
C SER A 37 -2.93 -11.58 -6.09
N LEU A 38 -1.78 -11.58 -5.41
CA LEU A 38 -0.71 -10.59 -5.58
C LEU A 38 0.46 -11.20 -6.35
N VAL A 39 1.35 -10.34 -6.85
CA VAL A 39 2.60 -10.73 -7.52
C VAL A 39 3.66 -11.29 -6.56
N PHE A 40 3.34 -11.35 -5.27
CA PHE A 40 4.15 -11.93 -4.20
C PHE A 40 3.22 -12.67 -3.21
N ALA A 41 3.79 -13.60 -2.44
CA ALA A 41 3.06 -14.44 -1.49
C ALA A 41 3.49 -14.14 -0.04
N HIS A 42 2.82 -14.79 0.92
CA HIS A 42 3.16 -14.71 2.35
C HIS A 42 4.63 -15.01 2.65
N ASP A 43 5.26 -15.92 1.91
CA ASP A 43 6.68 -16.27 2.10
C ASP A 43 7.65 -15.18 1.62
N ASN A 44 7.20 -14.27 0.76
CA ASN A 44 8.00 -13.12 0.37
C ASN A 44 8.02 -12.05 1.46
N LEU A 45 7.01 -12.01 2.34
CA LEU A 45 6.92 -11.00 3.40
C LEU A 45 8.04 -11.18 4.43
N VAL A 46 8.75 -10.10 4.70
CA VAL A 46 9.72 -10.07 5.80
C VAL A 46 8.97 -10.24 7.11
N GLY A 47 9.23 -11.34 7.81
CA GLY A 47 8.53 -11.69 9.05
C GLY A 47 7.14 -12.31 8.85
N ARG A 48 6.76 -12.63 7.59
CA ARG A 48 5.46 -13.22 7.24
C ARG A 48 4.25 -12.37 7.69
N GLU A 49 4.42 -11.06 7.76
CA GLU A 49 3.37 -10.13 8.18
C GLU A 49 3.35 -8.86 7.35
N VAL A 50 2.15 -8.26 7.24
CA VAL A 50 1.97 -6.89 6.79
C VAL A 50 2.14 -5.97 8.01
N THR A 51 2.86 -4.86 7.86
CA THR A 51 3.12 -3.93 8.97
C THR A 51 2.35 -2.62 8.83
N ARG A 52 1.99 -2.01 9.97
CA ARG A 52 1.44 -0.65 10.04
C ARG A 52 2.44 0.37 10.60
N LYS A 53 3.72 -0.01 10.72
CA LYS A 53 4.79 0.90 11.16
C LYS A 53 5.01 1.95 10.08
N ARG A 54 4.85 3.23 10.44
CA ARG A 54 4.94 4.37 9.50
C ARG A 54 6.23 5.16 9.63
N LYS A 55 6.89 5.11 10.79
CA LYS A 55 8.12 5.89 11.00
C LYS A 55 9.32 5.18 10.38
N SER A 56 10.15 5.95 9.67
CA SER A 56 11.38 5.43 9.07
C SER A 56 12.32 4.80 10.09
N SER A 57 12.36 5.30 11.32
CA SER A 57 13.15 4.73 12.42
C SER A 57 12.63 3.35 12.88
N GLU A 58 11.31 3.17 12.95
CA GLU A 58 10.69 1.89 13.31
C GLU A 58 10.92 0.84 12.22
N ILE A 59 10.85 1.25 10.95
CA ILE A 59 11.14 0.37 9.82
C ILE A 59 12.61 -0.05 9.83
N GLN A 60 13.52 0.88 10.09
CA GLN A 60 14.96 0.59 10.19
C GLN A 60 15.26 -0.45 11.28
N SER A 61 14.80 -0.19 12.51
CA SER A 61 15.10 -1.07 13.64
C SER A 61 14.44 -2.44 13.51
N SER A 62 13.22 -2.49 12.98
CA SER A 62 12.45 -3.75 12.88
C SER A 62 12.91 -4.63 11.72
N PHE A 63 13.20 -4.02 10.57
CA PHE A 63 13.36 -4.75 9.31
C PHE A 63 14.72 -4.52 8.66
N LEU A 64 15.32 -3.32 8.70
CA LEU A 64 16.51 -3.05 7.87
C LEU A 64 17.84 -3.46 8.51
N ASN A 65 17.87 -3.65 9.83
CA ASN A 65 19.06 -4.09 10.60
C ASN A 65 19.34 -5.60 10.50
N ARG A 66 19.07 -6.22 9.35
CA ARG A 66 19.24 -7.66 9.11
C ARG A 66 19.99 -7.89 7.80
N ALA A 67 20.73 -9.00 7.72
CA ALA A 67 21.33 -9.43 6.48
C ALA A 67 20.29 -10.19 5.64
N TYR A 68 19.99 -9.69 4.45
CA TYR A 68 19.11 -10.35 3.50
C TYR A 68 19.92 -11.00 2.38
N GLN A 69 19.57 -12.24 2.05
CA GLN A 69 20.19 -13.00 0.96
C GLN A 69 19.70 -12.55 -0.43
N ARG A 70 18.55 -11.86 -0.46
CA ARG A 70 17.88 -11.37 -1.67
C ARG A 70 17.55 -9.89 -1.50
N ARG A 71 17.23 -9.23 -2.61
CA ARG A 71 16.76 -7.84 -2.58
C ARG A 71 15.49 -7.73 -1.73
N VAL A 72 15.35 -6.61 -1.05
CA VAL A 72 14.17 -6.29 -0.25
C VAL A 72 13.54 -5.02 -0.83
N ASN A 73 12.24 -5.11 -1.15
CA ASN A 73 11.47 -3.98 -1.64
C ASN A 73 10.46 -3.55 -0.58
N ILE A 74 10.29 -2.23 -0.43
CA ILE A 74 9.31 -1.67 0.49
C ILE A 74 8.10 -1.23 -0.33
N LEU A 75 6.96 -1.86 -0.10
CA LEU A 75 5.68 -1.47 -0.70
C LEU A 75 4.89 -0.70 0.35
N ARG A 76 4.47 0.52 0.03
CA ARG A 76 3.65 1.36 0.91
C ARG A 76 2.28 1.51 0.28
N ILE A 77 1.27 0.91 0.90
CA ILE A 77 -0.13 1.02 0.53
C ILE A 77 -0.74 2.19 1.31
N LEU A 78 -1.08 3.26 0.60
CA LEU A 78 -1.44 4.56 1.15
C LEU A 78 -2.83 4.99 0.70
N ASP A 79 -3.58 5.63 1.60
CA ASP A 79 -4.90 6.20 1.29
C ASP A 79 -4.79 7.57 0.60
N SER A 80 -3.66 8.25 0.79
CA SER A 80 -3.51 9.64 0.39
C SER A 80 -2.06 10.00 0.11
N LYS A 81 -1.87 11.06 -0.69
CA LYS A 81 -0.55 11.55 -1.13
C LYS A 81 0.13 12.46 -0.10
N LYS A 82 -0.42 12.59 1.12
CA LYS A 82 0.02 13.60 2.09
C LYS A 82 1.25 13.19 2.90
N ASP A 83 1.62 11.91 2.87
CA ASP A 83 2.72 11.38 3.67
C ASP A 83 4.08 11.52 2.95
N SER A 84 5.07 12.06 3.68
CA SER A 84 6.43 12.35 3.21
C SER A 84 7.49 11.38 3.73
N PHE A 85 7.16 10.10 3.91
CA PHE A 85 8.13 9.07 4.29
C PHE A 85 9.35 9.07 3.36
N LYS A 86 10.52 9.20 3.98
CA LYS A 86 11.82 9.04 3.33
C LYS A 86 12.72 8.22 4.21
N LEU A 87 13.36 7.22 3.60
CA LEU A 87 14.49 6.55 4.22
C LEU A 87 15.73 7.45 4.16
N PRO A 88 16.62 7.38 5.17
CA PRO A 88 17.92 8.01 5.07
C PRO A 88 18.68 7.51 3.82
N PRO A 89 19.55 8.34 3.21
CA PRO A 89 20.24 7.99 1.96
C PRO A 89 20.95 6.63 1.99
N LEU A 90 21.57 6.28 3.13
CA LEU A 90 22.25 4.99 3.34
C LEU A 90 21.35 3.76 3.10
N TYR A 91 20.05 3.90 3.33
CA TYR A 91 19.08 2.82 3.13
C TYR A 91 18.33 2.94 1.80
N ALA A 92 18.17 4.16 1.27
CA ALA A 92 17.32 4.42 0.11
C ALA A 92 17.80 3.69 -1.16
N GLU A 93 19.10 3.55 -1.36
CA GLU A 93 19.66 2.83 -2.52
C GLU A 93 19.45 1.31 -2.41
N ARG A 94 19.57 0.75 -1.20
CA ARG A 94 19.48 -0.69 -0.96
C ARG A 94 18.03 -1.17 -0.89
N TYR A 95 17.13 -0.32 -0.39
CA TYR A 95 15.75 -0.65 -0.09
C TYR A 95 14.81 0.28 -0.88
N PRO A 96 14.52 -0.04 -2.16
CA PRO A 96 13.62 0.77 -2.97
C PRO A 96 12.24 0.85 -2.32
N VAL A 97 11.66 2.05 -2.32
CA VAL A 97 10.34 2.33 -1.75
C VAL A 97 9.36 2.63 -2.88
N HIS A 98 8.27 1.88 -2.91
CA HIS A 98 7.20 2.04 -3.89
C HIS A 98 5.91 2.44 -3.18
N ASN A 99 5.40 3.64 -3.49
CA ASN A 99 4.12 4.10 -2.97
C ASN A 99 3.00 3.65 -3.92
N ILE A 100 2.06 2.87 -3.41
CA ILE A 100 0.86 2.37 -4.09
C ILE A 100 -0.32 3.05 -3.42
N TYR A 101 -1.05 3.86 -4.17
CA TYR A 101 -2.20 4.58 -3.63
C TYR A 101 -3.46 3.77 -3.87
N THR A 102 -4.17 3.43 -2.79
CA THR A 102 -5.54 2.96 -2.90
C THR A 102 -6.36 4.14 -3.40
N ARG A 103 -6.84 4.03 -4.64
CA ARG A 103 -7.77 5.02 -5.18
C ARG A 103 -9.16 4.77 -4.55
N PRO A 104 -10.06 5.77 -4.51
CA PRO A 104 -11.38 5.68 -3.87
C PRO A 104 -12.26 4.48 -4.31
N GLU A 105 -11.94 3.82 -5.43
CA GLU A 105 -12.61 2.62 -5.94
C GLU A 105 -12.64 1.49 -4.90
N ILE A 106 -11.54 1.28 -4.15
CA ILE A 106 -11.48 0.25 -3.12
C ILE A 106 -12.36 0.61 -1.92
N GLU A 107 -12.31 1.86 -1.46
CA GLU A 107 -13.20 2.35 -0.39
C GLU A 107 -14.67 2.23 -0.80
N MET A 108 -14.98 2.54 -2.06
CA MET A 108 -16.34 2.43 -2.60
C MET A 108 -16.83 0.99 -2.61
N LEU A 109 -15.98 0.02 -2.98
CA LEU A 109 -16.31 -1.40 -2.93
C LEU A 109 -16.60 -1.86 -1.49
N LEU A 110 -15.81 -1.40 -0.51
CA LEU A 110 -16.06 -1.70 0.90
C LEU A 110 -17.38 -1.08 1.39
N ILE A 111 -17.65 0.18 1.04
CA ILE A 111 -18.92 0.86 1.37
C ILE A 111 -20.13 0.10 0.81
N ILE A 112 -20.02 -0.40 -0.43
CA ILE A 112 -21.08 -1.20 -1.06
C ILE A 112 -21.24 -2.54 -0.34
N ALA A 113 -20.14 -3.25 -0.06
CA ALA A 113 -20.17 -4.55 0.63
C ALA A 113 -20.81 -4.45 2.03
N GLU A 114 -20.54 -3.35 2.74
CA GLU A 114 -21.07 -3.07 4.08
C GLU A 114 -22.48 -2.46 4.07
N GLY A 115 -23.09 -2.24 2.90
CA GLY A 115 -24.41 -1.62 2.75
C GLY A 115 -24.47 -0.18 3.26
N GLN A 116 -23.34 0.55 3.28
CA GLN A 116 -23.23 1.90 3.86
C GLN A 116 -23.33 3.02 2.81
N VAL A 117 -23.76 2.72 1.59
CA VAL A 117 -23.80 3.66 0.47
C VAL A 117 -24.61 4.92 0.81
N GLU A 118 -25.79 4.76 1.41
CA GLU A 118 -26.68 5.88 1.76
C GLU A 118 -26.03 6.84 2.78
N LYS A 119 -25.35 6.30 3.80
CA LYS A 119 -24.65 7.10 4.81
C LYS A 119 -23.47 7.85 4.23
N TYR A 120 -22.76 7.23 3.27
CA TYR A 120 -21.68 7.89 2.56
C TYR A 120 -22.19 9.06 1.71
N LEU A 121 -23.25 8.83 0.92
CA LEU A 121 -23.86 9.87 0.08
C LEU A 121 -24.42 11.06 0.88
N GLN A 122 -24.88 10.84 2.11
CA GLN A 122 -25.32 11.92 3.01
C GLN A 122 -24.16 12.79 3.52
N LYS A 123 -22.95 12.23 3.66
CA LYS A 123 -21.75 12.98 4.08
C LYS A 123 -21.11 13.77 2.93
N VAL A 124 -21.28 13.31 1.69
CA VAL A 124 -20.76 14.01 0.51
C VAL A 124 -21.71 15.14 0.16
N SER A 125 -21.35 16.38 0.53
CA SER A 125 -22.08 17.56 0.05
C SER A 125 -22.02 17.63 -1.47
N TRP A 126 -23.19 17.75 -2.11
CA TRP A 126 -23.37 17.91 -3.56
C TRP A 126 -22.63 19.12 -4.16
N SER A 127 -22.04 20.00 -3.35
CA SER A 127 -21.19 21.11 -3.81
C SER A 127 -19.83 20.70 -4.36
N SER A 128 -19.33 19.48 -4.07
CA SER A 128 -17.95 19.07 -4.41
C SER A 128 -17.84 18.05 -5.55
N VAL A 129 -18.96 17.51 -6.04
CA VAL A 129 -18.98 16.58 -7.17
C VAL A 129 -19.48 17.34 -8.39
N PHE A 130 -18.57 18.01 -9.09
CA PHE A 130 -18.86 18.63 -10.39
C PHE A 130 -19.34 17.55 -11.37
N VAL A 131 -20.66 17.49 -11.54
CA VAL A 131 -21.29 16.87 -12.70
C VAL A 131 -21.11 17.85 -13.86
N THR A 132 -20.04 17.72 -14.64
CA THR A 132 -20.08 18.23 -16.03
C THR A 132 -21.01 17.33 -16.80
N ARG A 133 -22.27 17.72 -16.79
CA ARG A 133 -23.32 17.27 -17.69
C ARG A 133 -22.83 17.60 -19.10
N VAL A 134 -22.42 16.59 -19.85
CA VAL A 134 -22.22 16.73 -21.30
C VAL A 134 -23.62 16.88 -21.87
N SER A 135 -23.87 18.05 -22.46
CA SER A 135 -25.09 18.37 -23.19
C SER A 135 -25.09 17.64 -24.53
#